data_AF-A0A353DG98-F1
#
_entry.id   AF-A0A353DG98-F1
#
_cell.length_a   1.000
_cell.length_b   1.000
_cell.length_c   1.000
_cell.angle_alpha   90.00
_cell.angle_beta   90.00
_cell.angle_gamma   90.00
#
_symmetry.space_group_name_H-M   'P 1'
#
loop_
_entity.id
_entity.type
_entity.pdbx_description
1 polymer ?
#
loop_
_entity_poly.entity_id
_entity_poly.type
_entity_poly.pdbx_seq_one_letter_code
_entity_poly.pdbx_strand_id
1 'polypeptide(L)'
;RWQVDFDHANTAAFGRLRSRWDTPGGEAAENANFVVGPQGGSSVPSDLRIWVDTDPGDGLVSSYDDADWSNDGDGVNDSEAWHHAALTFDEDTGEVGFYYDYELMQINTLSDSEADGYTHPDAPFDFGKLTNAGYGLLLDEVRFSAEVLLPFQFLQVVTPPTVELEITSLVYDAATPKATVIWSTVPGRKYSLDYSTDLESWFELLEEEEATEETYTFVDNELEGGSPKIFYRVREIE
;
A
#
# COMPACT_ATOMS: atom_id res chain seq x y z
N ARG A 1 3.11 15.41 -16.00
CA ARG A 1 3.70 14.19 -16.61
C ARG A 1 3.70 13.13 -15.52
N TRP A 2 3.26 11.91 -15.83
CA TRP A 2 3.35 10.79 -14.91
C TRP A 2 4.71 10.12 -15.07
N GLN A 3 5.50 10.09 -14.00
CA GLN A 3 6.82 9.45 -14.03
C GLN A 3 6.89 8.48 -12.88
N VAL A 4 7.31 7.25 -13.17
CA VAL A 4 7.81 6.33 -12.15
C VAL A 4 9.30 6.23 -12.41
N ASP A 5 10.07 6.90 -11.56
CA ASP A 5 11.50 7.04 -11.75
C ASP A 5 12.28 6.47 -10.57
N PHE A 6 13.40 5.84 -10.89
CA PHE A 6 14.34 5.32 -9.92
C PHE A 6 15.40 6.42 -9.76
N ASP A 7 15.32 7.15 -8.64
CA ASP A 7 16.16 8.33 -8.41
C ASP A 7 17.59 7.96 -8.05
N HIS A 8 18.47 8.91 -8.33
CA HIS A 8 19.90 8.79 -8.12
C HIS A 8 20.62 10.11 -7.84
N ALA A 9 19.94 11.10 -7.25
CA ALA A 9 20.57 12.40 -7.04
C ALA A 9 21.85 12.30 -6.18
N ASN A 10 22.86 13.11 -6.53
CA ASN A 10 24.20 13.22 -5.92
C ASN A 10 24.21 13.48 -4.39
N THR A 11 23.04 13.67 -3.78
CA THR A 11 22.83 13.93 -2.35
C THR A 11 21.59 13.21 -1.78
N ALA A 12 21.00 12.25 -2.49
CA ALA A 12 19.80 11.56 -2.05
C ALA A 12 19.94 10.03 -2.11
N ALA A 13 19.12 9.38 -1.29
CA ALA A 13 19.05 7.95 -1.06
C ALA A 13 19.12 7.06 -2.33
N PHE A 14 20.11 6.17 -2.35
CA PHE A 14 20.32 5.12 -3.36
C PHE A 14 19.15 4.10 -3.43
N GLY A 15 18.85 3.59 -4.63
CA GLY A 15 17.87 2.51 -4.87
C GLY A 15 16.41 2.95 -4.70
N ARG A 16 16.13 4.25 -4.75
CA ARG A 16 14.79 4.79 -4.46
C ARG A 16 13.91 4.75 -5.71
N LEU A 17 12.92 3.86 -5.71
CA LEU A 17 11.75 4.06 -6.54
C LEU A 17 10.94 5.25 -6.00
N ARG A 18 10.54 6.14 -6.90
CA ARG A 18 9.61 7.23 -6.63
C ARG A 18 8.68 7.43 -7.82
N SER A 19 7.61 8.17 -7.59
CA SER A 19 6.81 8.67 -8.71
C SER A 19 6.61 10.17 -8.62
N ARG A 20 6.50 10.81 -9.78
CA ARG A 20 6.25 12.25 -9.92
C ARG A 20 4.88 12.51 -10.50
N TRP A 21 4.16 13.43 -9.86
CA TRP A 21 2.77 13.78 -10.13
C TRP A 21 2.68 15.27 -10.43
N ASP A 22 3.30 15.71 -11.52
CA ASP A 22 3.20 17.11 -11.95
C ASP A 22 1.82 17.34 -12.59
N THR A 23 0.90 17.98 -11.86
CA THR A 23 -0.38 18.46 -12.40
C THR A 23 -0.28 19.92 -12.83
N PRO A 24 -0.86 20.28 -14.00
CA PRO A 24 -1.11 21.67 -14.32
C PRO A 24 -2.22 22.19 -13.37
N GLY A 25 -1.96 23.32 -12.71
CA GLY A 25 -3.00 24.17 -12.12
C GLY A 25 -3.16 25.42 -12.98
N GLY A 26 -4.26 26.17 -12.83
CA GLY A 26 -4.66 27.33 -13.65
C GLY A 26 -3.52 28.20 -14.21
N GLU A 27 -3.23 29.36 -13.61
CA GLU A 27 -2.15 30.27 -14.06
C GLU A 27 -0.76 29.89 -13.49
N ALA A 28 -0.70 28.94 -12.54
CA ALA A 28 0.51 28.41 -11.93
C ALA A 28 0.37 26.91 -11.65
N ALA A 29 1.47 26.14 -11.79
CA ALA A 29 1.47 24.72 -11.47
C ALA A 29 1.36 24.49 -9.96
N GLU A 30 0.27 23.88 -9.49
CA GLU A 30 0.00 23.67 -8.05
C GLU A 30 0.79 22.50 -7.45
N ASN A 31 1.22 21.54 -8.27
CA ASN A 31 1.93 20.33 -7.81
C ASN A 31 3.29 20.16 -8.50
N ALA A 32 4.00 21.27 -8.74
CA ALA A 32 5.31 21.24 -9.38
C ALA A 32 6.35 20.48 -8.53
N ASN A 33 6.95 19.42 -9.08
CA ASN A 33 7.85 18.50 -8.39
C ASN A 33 7.18 17.75 -7.22
N PHE A 34 5.89 17.45 -7.31
CA PHE A 34 5.26 16.55 -6.36
C PHE A 34 5.82 15.14 -6.52
N VAL A 35 6.37 14.59 -5.44
CA VAL A 35 7.02 13.28 -5.41
C VAL A 35 6.50 12.46 -4.25
N VAL A 36 6.16 11.20 -4.51
CA VAL A 36 5.95 10.18 -3.48
C VAL A 36 7.03 9.10 -3.57
N GLY A 37 7.46 8.58 -2.41
CA GLY A 37 8.44 7.51 -2.26
C GLY A 37 8.55 7.14 -0.77
N PRO A 38 9.67 6.60 -0.26
CA PRO A 38 9.82 6.42 1.19
C PRO A 38 9.70 7.73 1.98
N GLN A 39 9.06 7.65 3.16
CA GLN A 39 8.75 8.80 4.01
C GLN A 39 9.99 9.66 4.30
N GLY A 40 9.82 10.99 4.25
CA GLY A 40 10.88 11.97 4.55
C GLY A 40 12.03 11.99 3.54
N GLY A 41 11.88 11.31 2.39
CA GLY A 41 12.96 11.17 1.41
C GLY A 41 14.05 10.18 1.83
N SER A 42 13.72 9.27 2.75
CA SER A 42 14.60 8.19 3.18
C SER A 42 14.93 7.22 2.06
N SER A 43 15.98 6.42 2.26
CA SER A 43 16.19 5.22 1.44
C SER A 43 15.13 4.19 1.73
N VAL A 44 14.78 3.41 0.69
CA VAL A 44 14.10 2.13 0.90
C VAL A 44 14.98 1.28 1.84
N PRO A 45 14.42 0.56 2.82
CA PRO A 45 15.16 -0.39 3.65
C PRO A 45 16.05 -1.30 2.80
N SER A 46 17.27 -1.61 3.25
CA SER A 46 18.29 -2.26 2.39
C SER A 46 17.85 -3.62 1.84
N ASP A 47 17.09 -4.37 2.62
CA ASP A 47 16.44 -5.63 2.27
C ASP A 47 15.35 -5.48 1.22
N LEU A 48 14.80 -4.28 1.07
CA LEU A 48 13.77 -3.91 0.13
C LEU A 48 14.32 -3.04 -1.02
N ARG A 49 15.63 -2.86 -1.17
CA ARG A 49 16.16 -2.03 -2.25
C ARG A 49 16.15 -2.78 -3.57
N ILE A 50 15.80 -2.06 -4.62
CA ILE A 50 16.15 -2.45 -5.98
C ILE A 50 17.62 -2.12 -6.15
N TRP A 51 18.44 -3.16 -6.31
CA TRP A 51 19.87 -3.02 -6.47
C TRP A 51 20.19 -2.61 -7.90
N VAL A 52 21.03 -1.60 -8.03
CA VAL A 52 21.66 -1.24 -9.30
C VAL A 52 22.95 -2.05 -9.40
N ASP A 53 23.20 -2.56 -10.60
CA ASP A 53 24.46 -3.08 -11.13
C ASP A 53 25.73 -2.41 -10.52
N THR A 54 26.76 -3.24 -10.32
CA THR A 54 28.06 -2.89 -9.73
C THR A 54 29.17 -3.52 -10.57
N ASP A 55 30.37 -2.95 -10.61
CA ASP A 55 31.51 -3.48 -11.39
C ASP A 55 31.77 -5.01 -11.22
N PRO A 56 31.62 -5.60 -10.01
CA PRO A 56 31.78 -7.04 -9.80
C PRO A 56 30.49 -7.84 -9.95
N GLY A 57 29.35 -7.17 -10.07
CA GLY A 57 28.02 -7.77 -10.09
C GLY A 57 27.66 -8.56 -8.84
N ASP A 58 27.92 -8.00 -7.66
CA ASP A 58 27.73 -8.71 -6.39
C ASP A 58 26.59 -8.16 -5.52
N GLY A 59 25.99 -7.03 -5.93
CA GLY A 59 24.91 -6.37 -5.18
C GLY A 59 25.33 -5.90 -3.79
N LEU A 60 26.64 -5.79 -3.50
CA LEU A 60 27.15 -5.35 -2.21
C LEU A 60 27.32 -3.83 -2.20
N VAL A 61 26.85 -3.19 -1.11
CA VAL A 61 27.06 -1.73 -0.89
C VAL A 61 28.54 -1.34 -0.91
N SER A 62 29.45 -2.27 -0.58
CA SER A 62 30.89 -2.04 -0.61
C SER A 62 31.50 -1.97 -2.00
N SER A 63 30.75 -2.38 -3.02
CA SER A 63 31.22 -2.55 -4.40
C SER A 63 30.85 -1.36 -5.30
N TYR A 64 30.22 -0.33 -4.74
CA TYR A 64 30.12 1.00 -5.37
C TYR A 64 31.39 1.79 -5.02
N ASP A 65 32.30 1.93 -5.97
CA ASP A 65 33.61 2.56 -5.75
C ASP A 65 33.90 3.76 -6.65
N ASP A 66 33.01 4.05 -7.62
CA ASP A 66 33.05 5.28 -8.38
C ASP A 66 32.34 6.45 -7.66
N ALA A 67 32.78 7.67 -7.96
CA ALA A 67 32.13 8.89 -7.49
C ALA A 67 30.79 9.12 -8.20
N ASP A 68 30.63 8.57 -9.40
CA ASP A 68 29.37 8.54 -10.15
C ASP A 68 29.00 7.09 -10.46
N TRP A 69 28.05 6.57 -9.69
CA TRP A 69 27.56 5.20 -9.78
C TRP A 69 26.88 4.85 -11.13
N SER A 70 26.70 5.81 -12.05
CA SER A 70 26.36 5.47 -13.43
C SER A 70 27.54 4.93 -14.26
N ASN A 71 28.75 5.04 -13.70
CA ASN A 71 29.95 4.36 -14.16
C ASN A 71 30.28 3.10 -13.33
N ASP A 72 29.61 2.91 -12.18
CA ASP A 72 29.59 1.61 -11.51
C ASP A 72 28.65 0.69 -12.33
N GLY A 73 29.11 -0.53 -12.65
CA GLY A 73 28.28 -1.56 -13.28
C GLY A 73 28.75 -2.04 -14.66
N ASP A 74 28.38 -3.27 -15.01
CA ASP A 74 28.78 -3.94 -16.26
C ASP A 74 27.67 -4.00 -17.33
N GLY A 75 26.49 -3.47 -17.03
CA GLY A 75 25.27 -3.49 -17.82
C GLY A 75 24.41 -4.74 -17.64
N VAL A 76 24.71 -5.60 -16.66
CA VAL A 76 23.99 -6.85 -16.36
C VAL A 76 23.24 -6.72 -15.02
N ASN A 77 22.10 -7.38 -14.89
CA ASN A 77 21.39 -7.42 -13.61
C ASN A 77 21.92 -8.58 -12.75
N ASP A 78 22.53 -8.23 -11.61
CA ASP A 78 23.22 -9.18 -10.75
C ASP A 78 22.39 -9.71 -9.58
N SER A 79 21.21 -9.12 -9.36
CA SER A 79 20.24 -9.58 -8.38
C SER A 79 18.98 -10.09 -9.07
N GLU A 80 18.72 -11.40 -8.92
CA GLU A 80 17.49 -12.04 -9.41
C GLU A 80 16.29 -11.84 -8.44
N ALA A 81 16.45 -11.03 -7.38
CA ALA A 81 15.37 -10.76 -6.44
C ALA A 81 14.32 -9.83 -7.08
N TRP A 82 13.12 -10.37 -7.30
CA TRP A 82 11.97 -9.62 -7.79
C TRP A 82 11.25 -8.90 -6.65
N HIS A 83 10.95 -7.62 -6.86
CA HIS A 83 10.20 -6.78 -5.91
C HIS A 83 8.92 -6.23 -6.55
N HIS A 84 7.94 -5.90 -5.70
CA HIS A 84 6.67 -5.31 -6.13
C HIS A 84 6.61 -3.85 -5.72
N ALA A 85 6.14 -3.01 -6.64
CA ALA A 85 5.82 -1.64 -6.34
C ALA A 85 4.43 -1.31 -6.86
N ALA A 86 3.68 -0.54 -6.08
CA ALA A 86 2.39 -0.05 -6.49
C ALA A 86 2.24 1.45 -6.19
N LEU A 87 1.45 2.10 -7.03
CA LEU A 87 1.13 3.51 -6.96
C LEU A 87 -0.38 3.65 -7.10
N THR A 88 -1.01 4.26 -6.11
CA THR A 88 -2.44 4.52 -6.13
C THR A 88 -2.70 6.01 -6.27
N PHE A 89 -3.81 6.35 -6.93
CA PHE A 89 -4.32 7.71 -7.00
C PHE A 89 -5.83 7.71 -6.89
N ASP A 90 -6.32 8.36 -5.84
CA ASP A 90 -7.74 8.64 -5.64
C ASP A 90 -8.04 10.05 -6.16
N GLU A 91 -8.87 10.13 -7.21
CA GLU A 91 -9.23 11.42 -7.83
C GLU A 91 -10.20 12.25 -6.99
N ASP A 92 -11.02 11.60 -6.15
CA ASP A 92 -12.01 12.29 -5.31
C ASP A 92 -11.33 13.00 -4.15
N THR A 93 -10.29 12.38 -3.58
CA THR A 93 -9.55 12.91 -2.42
C THR A 93 -8.24 13.59 -2.82
N GLY A 94 -7.70 13.30 -4.00
CA GLY A 94 -6.38 13.73 -4.43
C GLY A 94 -5.23 12.99 -3.73
N GLU A 95 -5.52 11.87 -3.05
CA GLU A 95 -4.50 11.08 -2.34
C GLU A 95 -3.67 10.23 -3.31
N VAL A 96 -2.35 10.32 -3.15
CA VAL A 96 -1.36 9.52 -3.88
C VAL A 96 -0.63 8.62 -2.87
N GLY A 97 -0.78 7.30 -3.04
CA GLY A 97 -0.16 6.30 -2.20
C GLY A 97 1.00 5.58 -2.89
N PHE A 98 2.12 5.41 -2.21
CA PHE A 98 3.27 4.63 -2.68
C PHE A 98 3.47 3.40 -1.80
N TYR A 99 3.51 2.23 -2.43
CA TYR A 99 3.67 0.95 -1.77
C TYR A 99 4.88 0.20 -2.31
N TYR A 100 5.57 -0.51 -1.43
CA TYR A 100 6.71 -1.35 -1.78
C TYR A 100 6.59 -2.68 -1.05
N ASP A 101 6.69 -3.79 -1.79
CA ASP A 101 6.41 -5.15 -1.30
C ASP A 101 5.16 -5.22 -0.41
N TYR A 102 4.09 -4.59 -0.92
CA TYR A 102 2.74 -4.52 -0.32
C TYR A 102 2.61 -3.67 0.94
N GLU A 103 3.70 -3.07 1.44
CA GLU A 103 3.66 -2.15 2.58
C GLU A 103 3.46 -0.70 2.11
N LEU A 104 2.61 0.05 2.83
CA LEU A 104 2.44 1.48 2.60
C LEU A 104 3.69 2.23 3.06
N MET A 105 4.40 2.84 2.11
CA MET A 105 5.63 3.59 2.39
C MET A 105 5.37 5.08 2.60
N GLN A 106 4.43 5.65 1.84
CA GLN A 106 4.01 7.05 1.96
C GLN A 106 2.64 7.27 1.33
N ILE A 107 1.87 8.16 1.95
CA ILE A 107 0.70 8.79 1.35
C ILE A 107 0.88 10.31 1.40
N ASN A 108 0.54 11.00 0.32
CA ASN A 108 0.48 12.46 0.26
C ASN A 108 -0.78 12.88 -0.51
N THR A 109 -1.36 14.01 -0.13
CA THR A 109 -2.46 14.62 -0.86
C THR A 109 -1.94 15.71 -1.78
N LEU A 110 -2.42 15.74 -3.02
CA LEU A 110 -2.16 16.84 -3.95
C LEU A 110 -2.76 18.16 -3.41
N SER A 111 -2.16 19.29 -3.80
CA SER A 111 -2.74 20.60 -3.56
C SER A 111 -3.72 20.95 -4.68
N ASP A 112 -4.93 21.36 -4.31
CA ASP A 112 -5.93 22.00 -5.17
C ASP A 112 -6.42 23.26 -4.47
N SER A 113 -5.63 24.32 -4.57
CA SER A 113 -5.86 25.57 -3.82
C SER A 113 -6.91 26.46 -4.47
N GLU A 114 -7.08 26.31 -5.78
CA GLU A 114 -8.07 27.03 -6.58
C GLU A 114 -9.43 26.29 -6.66
N ALA A 115 -9.50 25.03 -6.18
CA ALA A 115 -10.69 24.19 -6.17
C ALA A 115 -11.31 23.99 -7.57
N ASP A 116 -10.48 23.97 -8.61
CA ASP A 116 -10.88 23.78 -10.01
C ASP A 116 -10.77 22.31 -10.45
N GLY A 117 -10.31 21.44 -9.55
CA GLY A 117 -10.16 20.02 -9.78
C GLY A 117 -8.93 19.67 -10.61
N TYR A 118 -8.55 18.40 -10.60
CA TYR A 118 -7.33 17.96 -11.26
C TYR A 118 -7.56 17.71 -12.76
N THR A 119 -6.85 18.43 -13.62
CA THR A 119 -6.75 18.07 -15.04
C THR A 119 -5.61 17.08 -15.24
N HIS A 120 -5.95 15.81 -15.50
CA HIS A 120 -4.96 14.80 -15.87
C HIS A 120 -4.21 15.22 -17.14
N PRO A 121 -2.87 15.27 -17.13
CA PRO A 121 -2.13 15.54 -18.35
C PRO A 121 -2.36 14.38 -19.34
N ASP A 122 -2.73 14.71 -20.58
CA ASP A 122 -2.68 13.77 -21.71
C ASP A 122 -1.21 13.45 -22.02
N ALA A 123 -0.65 12.52 -21.25
CA ALA A 123 0.76 12.18 -21.24
C ALA A 123 0.95 10.66 -21.08
N PRO A 124 1.99 10.08 -21.71
CA PRO A 124 2.34 8.68 -21.50
C PRO A 124 2.84 8.44 -20.07
N PHE A 125 2.75 7.19 -19.63
CA PHE A 125 3.50 6.68 -18.48
C PHE A 125 4.92 6.34 -18.91
N ASP A 126 5.89 7.00 -18.32
CA ASP A 126 7.30 6.73 -18.57
C ASP A 126 7.91 5.95 -17.40
N PHE A 127 8.62 4.86 -17.71
CA PHE A 127 9.34 4.01 -16.75
C PHE A 127 10.85 4.08 -17.00
N GLY A 128 11.65 4.13 -15.94
CA GLY A 128 13.12 4.09 -15.99
C GLY A 128 13.80 5.43 -15.66
N LYS A 129 15.07 5.60 -16.04
CA LYS A 129 15.82 6.87 -15.88
C LYS A 129 15.62 7.76 -17.10
N LEU A 130 14.94 8.88 -16.87
CA LEU A 130 14.37 9.71 -17.93
C LEU A 130 15.32 10.80 -18.44
N THR A 131 16.59 10.80 -18.00
CA THR A 131 17.63 11.72 -18.46
C THR A 131 19.04 11.08 -18.46
N ASN A 132 19.68 11.04 -19.63
CA ASN A 132 21.12 10.89 -19.90
C ASN A 132 21.88 9.65 -19.37
N ALA A 133 21.23 8.59 -18.90
CA ALA A 133 21.87 7.27 -18.85
C ALA A 133 20.82 6.16 -18.98
N GLY A 134 21.11 5.17 -19.81
CA GLY A 134 20.38 3.90 -19.78
C GLY A 134 21.03 2.99 -18.75
N TYR A 135 20.22 2.30 -17.96
CA TYR A 135 20.65 1.15 -17.18
C TYR A 135 19.65 0.02 -17.43
N GLY A 136 20.07 -1.23 -17.24
CA GLY A 136 19.19 -2.38 -17.39
C GLY A 136 18.09 -2.36 -16.33
N LEU A 137 16.83 -2.36 -16.75
CA LEU A 137 15.67 -2.56 -15.88
C LEU A 137 14.95 -3.82 -16.36
N LEU A 138 14.77 -4.78 -15.45
CA LEU A 138 13.89 -5.91 -15.69
C LEU A 138 12.52 -5.61 -15.09
N LEU A 139 11.51 -5.56 -15.95
CA LEU A 139 10.10 -5.53 -15.57
C LEU A 139 9.49 -6.85 -16.05
N ASP A 140 8.96 -7.65 -15.13
CA ASP A 140 8.25 -8.88 -15.51
C ASP A 140 6.80 -8.55 -15.85
N GLU A 141 6.05 -8.03 -14.88
CA GLU A 141 4.64 -7.71 -15.04
C GLU A 141 4.32 -6.25 -14.68
N VAL A 142 3.56 -5.59 -15.56
CA VAL A 142 3.02 -4.25 -15.33
C VAL A 142 1.51 -4.32 -15.45
N ARG A 143 0.81 -3.83 -14.43
CA ARG A 143 -0.66 -3.76 -14.39
C ARG A 143 -1.12 -2.33 -14.20
N PHE A 144 -2.28 -2.03 -14.78
CA PHE A 144 -2.98 -0.77 -14.61
C PHE A 144 -4.44 -1.09 -14.29
N SER A 145 -4.99 -0.39 -13.29
CA SER A 145 -6.38 -0.50 -12.86
C SER A 145 -7.07 0.84 -13.02
N ALA A 146 -8.37 0.81 -13.30
CA ALA A 146 -9.21 2.01 -13.29
C ALA A 146 -9.68 2.38 -11.87
N GLU A 147 -9.44 1.51 -10.89
CA GLU A 147 -9.81 1.70 -9.49
C GLU A 147 -8.58 1.68 -8.59
N VAL A 148 -8.64 2.42 -7.48
CA VAL A 148 -7.62 2.40 -6.43
C VAL A 148 -7.66 1.04 -5.75
N LEU A 149 -6.58 0.29 -5.89
CA LEU A 149 -6.44 -1.01 -5.25
C LEU A 149 -5.96 -0.83 -3.80
N LEU A 150 -6.57 -1.60 -2.90
CA LEU A 150 -6.10 -1.79 -1.55
C LEU A 150 -4.89 -2.75 -1.54
N PRO A 151 -4.02 -2.71 -0.50
CA PRO A 151 -2.79 -3.51 -0.46
C PRO A 151 -2.99 -5.01 -0.71
N PHE A 152 -4.08 -5.59 -0.20
CA PHE A 152 -4.40 -7.00 -0.38
C PHE A 152 -4.88 -7.35 -1.80
N GLN A 153 -5.31 -6.36 -2.59
CA GLN A 153 -5.73 -6.53 -3.97
C GLN A 153 -4.53 -6.49 -4.93
N PHE A 154 -3.35 -6.10 -4.45
CA PHE A 154 -2.12 -6.21 -5.25
C PHE A 154 -1.80 -7.68 -5.52
N LEU A 155 -1.14 -7.94 -6.65
CA LEU A 155 -0.69 -9.30 -6.96
C LEU A 155 0.40 -9.72 -5.97
N GLN A 156 0.09 -10.70 -5.13
CA GLN A 156 1.03 -11.25 -4.16
C GLN A 156 1.68 -12.53 -4.69
N VAL A 157 3.02 -12.58 -4.69
CA VAL A 157 3.79 -13.79 -5.09
C VAL A 157 3.82 -14.84 -3.98
N VAL A 158 3.50 -14.44 -2.75
CA VAL A 158 3.43 -15.32 -1.58
C VAL A 158 2.05 -15.19 -0.95
N THR A 159 1.40 -16.33 -0.67
CA THR A 159 0.15 -16.33 0.10
C THR A 159 0.41 -15.72 1.47
N PRO A 160 -0.33 -14.68 1.89
CA PRO A 160 -0.14 -14.08 3.21
C PRO A 160 -0.37 -15.14 4.29
N PRO A 161 0.32 -15.03 5.44
CA PRO A 161 0.20 -16.02 6.51
C PRO A 161 -1.27 -16.20 6.88
N THR A 162 -1.70 -17.45 6.98
CA THR A 162 -3.06 -17.77 7.40
C THR A 162 -3.22 -17.38 8.86
N VAL A 163 -3.99 -16.32 9.11
CA VAL A 163 -4.40 -15.94 10.47
C VAL A 163 -5.57 -16.83 10.86
N GLU A 164 -5.53 -17.43 12.06
CA GLU A 164 -6.66 -18.19 12.58
C GLU A 164 -7.81 -17.22 12.89
N LEU A 165 -9.00 -17.53 12.38
CA LEU A 165 -10.19 -16.73 12.67
C LEU A 165 -10.63 -16.94 14.12
N GLU A 166 -10.38 -15.95 14.96
CA GLU A 166 -10.76 -15.97 16.38
C GLU A 166 -11.26 -14.62 16.87
N ILE A 167 -12.22 -14.63 17.80
CA ILE A 167 -12.56 -13.45 18.61
C ILE A 167 -11.44 -13.29 19.64
N THR A 168 -10.62 -12.25 19.49
CA THR A 168 -9.47 -11.96 20.34
C THR A 168 -9.84 -11.14 21.56
N SER A 169 -10.95 -10.39 21.51
CA SER A 169 -11.45 -9.60 22.62
C SER A 169 -12.97 -9.46 22.60
N LEU A 170 -13.58 -9.57 23.78
CA LEU A 170 -15.00 -9.30 24.01
C LEU A 170 -15.15 -8.50 25.31
N VAL A 171 -15.55 -7.24 25.20
CA VAL A 171 -15.66 -6.33 26.34
C VAL A 171 -17.09 -5.82 26.46
N TYR A 172 -17.69 -6.02 27.63
CA TYR A 172 -19.01 -5.46 27.96
C TYR A 172 -18.85 -4.20 28.84
N ASP A 173 -19.47 -3.10 28.43
CA ASP A 173 -19.58 -1.87 29.22
C ASP A 173 -20.95 -1.82 29.90
N ALA A 174 -20.98 -1.94 31.23
CA ALA A 174 -22.22 -1.91 32.01
C ALA A 174 -22.73 -0.49 32.27
N ALA A 175 -21.88 0.54 32.18
CA ALA A 175 -22.28 1.93 32.41
C ALA A 175 -23.04 2.48 31.20
N THR A 176 -22.59 2.10 30.00
CA THR A 176 -23.28 2.34 28.74
C THR A 176 -23.49 0.98 28.07
N PRO A 177 -24.61 0.29 28.33
CA PRO A 177 -24.82 -1.10 27.88
C PRO A 177 -24.48 -1.30 26.40
N LYS A 178 -23.30 -1.88 26.14
CA LYS A 178 -22.81 -2.26 24.82
C LYS A 178 -21.73 -3.33 24.94
N ALA A 179 -21.54 -4.09 23.88
CA ALA A 179 -20.45 -5.04 23.75
C ALA A 179 -19.53 -4.63 22.61
N THR A 180 -18.22 -4.69 22.84
CA THR A 180 -17.20 -4.50 21.80
C THR A 180 -16.58 -5.85 21.51
N VAL A 181 -16.72 -6.31 20.27
CA VAL A 181 -16.19 -7.57 19.76
C VAL A 181 -15.04 -7.26 18.83
N ILE A 182 -13.89 -7.87 19.06
CA ILE A 182 -12.70 -7.73 18.21
C ILE A 182 -12.27 -9.12 17.77
N TRP A 183 -12.00 -9.30 16.47
CA TRP A 183 -11.53 -10.55 15.92
C TRP A 183 -10.43 -10.35 14.88
N SER A 184 -9.68 -11.41 14.65
CA SER A 184 -8.63 -11.48 13.64
C SER A 184 -9.25 -11.60 12.24
N THR A 185 -8.75 -10.82 11.28
CA THR A 185 -9.21 -10.83 9.89
C THR A 185 -8.04 -10.98 8.92
N VAL A 186 -8.35 -11.42 7.71
CA VAL A 186 -7.44 -11.36 6.57
C VAL A 186 -8.00 -10.31 5.61
N PRO A 187 -7.25 -9.23 5.30
CA PRO A 187 -7.68 -8.23 4.33
C PRO A 187 -8.15 -8.86 3.01
N GLY A 188 -9.28 -8.38 2.48
CA GLY A 188 -9.96 -8.87 1.28
C GLY A 188 -10.88 -10.05 1.46
N ARG A 189 -10.94 -10.63 2.68
CA ARG A 189 -11.96 -11.63 3.01
C ARG A 189 -13.18 -10.97 3.62
N LYS A 190 -14.33 -11.61 3.45
CA LYS A 190 -15.60 -11.14 4.00
C LYS A 190 -15.97 -11.90 5.26
N TYR A 191 -16.52 -11.17 6.22
CA TYR A 191 -16.89 -11.71 7.52
C TYR A 191 -18.31 -11.30 7.91
N SER A 192 -19.04 -12.22 8.54
CA SER A 192 -20.29 -11.91 9.25
C SER A 192 -20.09 -12.11 10.75
N LEU A 193 -20.74 -11.24 11.53
CA LEU A 193 -20.86 -11.38 12.98
C LEU A 193 -22.28 -11.79 13.31
N ASP A 194 -22.45 -12.90 14.02
CA ASP A 194 -23.75 -13.33 14.53
C ASP A 194 -23.77 -13.28 16.07
N TYR A 195 -24.96 -13.07 16.62
CA TYR A 195 -25.24 -13.25 18.03
C TYR A 195 -26.20 -14.43 18.28
N SER A 196 -26.16 -14.93 19.51
CA SER A 196 -27.09 -15.93 20.02
C SER A 196 -27.36 -15.70 21.50
N THR A 197 -28.53 -16.12 21.98
CA THR A 197 -28.86 -16.11 23.42
C THR A 197 -28.95 -17.53 24.02
N ASP A 198 -28.89 -18.55 23.17
CA ASP A 198 -29.11 -19.96 23.52
C ASP A 198 -28.03 -20.91 22.96
N LEU A 199 -27.08 -20.41 22.15
CA LEU A 199 -26.08 -21.15 21.37
C LEU A 199 -26.65 -22.06 20.26
N GLU A 200 -27.96 -22.00 20.02
CA GLU A 200 -28.66 -22.81 19.03
C GLU A 200 -29.15 -21.94 17.86
N SER A 201 -29.85 -20.86 18.19
CA SER A 201 -30.38 -19.87 17.28
C SER A 201 -29.38 -18.74 17.11
N TRP A 202 -28.96 -18.49 15.87
CA TRP A 202 -27.98 -17.45 15.55
C TRP A 202 -28.62 -16.42 14.61
N PHE A 203 -28.44 -15.14 14.94
CA PHE A 203 -28.98 -14.01 14.21
C PHE A 203 -27.83 -13.06 13.84
N GLU A 204 -27.90 -12.47 12.67
CA GLU A 204 -26.82 -11.66 12.12
C GLU A 204 -26.83 -10.24 12.71
N LEU A 205 -25.65 -9.73 13.07
CA LEU A 205 -25.40 -8.33 13.46
C LEU A 205 -24.67 -7.55 12.36
N LEU A 206 -23.80 -8.25 11.62
CA LEU A 206 -22.98 -7.71 10.54
C LEU A 206 -22.98 -8.74 9.40
N GLU A 207 -23.30 -8.31 8.19
CA GLU A 207 -23.43 -9.16 7.01
C GLU A 207 -22.30 -8.86 6.01
N GLU A 208 -21.52 -9.89 5.66
CA GLU A 208 -20.58 -9.90 4.52
C GLU A 208 -19.62 -8.69 4.43
N GLU A 209 -19.14 -8.21 5.56
CA GLU A 209 -18.24 -7.06 5.60
C GLU A 209 -16.84 -7.46 5.13
N GLU A 210 -16.32 -6.75 4.14
CA GLU A 210 -14.96 -6.96 3.63
C GLU A 210 -13.93 -6.32 4.56
N ALA A 211 -13.03 -7.15 5.08
CA ALA A 211 -11.96 -6.66 5.94
C ALA A 211 -10.90 -5.92 5.11
N THR A 212 -10.48 -4.75 5.57
CA THR A 212 -9.36 -4.00 4.98
C THR A 212 -8.08 -4.08 5.83
N GLU A 213 -8.21 -4.50 7.09
CA GLU A 213 -7.13 -4.61 8.08
C GLU A 213 -7.02 -6.04 8.64
N GLU A 214 -6.00 -6.29 9.46
CA GLU A 214 -5.75 -7.59 10.11
C GLU A 214 -6.63 -7.84 11.35
N THR A 215 -7.35 -6.81 11.80
CA THR A 215 -8.34 -6.93 12.88
C THR A 215 -9.59 -6.13 12.55
N TYR A 216 -10.75 -6.61 12.99
CA TYR A 216 -12.00 -5.88 12.88
C TYR A 216 -12.59 -5.63 14.27
N THR A 217 -13.14 -4.43 14.49
CA THR A 217 -13.82 -4.05 15.74
C THR A 217 -15.29 -3.71 15.46
N PHE A 218 -16.20 -4.44 16.09
CA PHE A 218 -17.63 -4.16 16.04
C PHE A 218 -18.16 -3.76 17.42
N VAL A 219 -19.02 -2.74 17.46
CA VAL A 219 -19.69 -2.29 18.69
C VAL A 219 -21.18 -2.59 18.59
N ASP A 220 -21.60 -3.62 19.31
CA ASP A 220 -23.01 -3.96 19.50
C ASP A 220 -23.61 -3.06 20.59
N ASN A 221 -24.29 -2.00 20.15
CA ASN A 221 -24.97 -1.03 21.02
C ASN A 221 -26.39 -1.47 21.39
N GLU A 222 -26.97 -2.41 20.65
CA GLU A 222 -28.36 -2.81 20.83
C GLU A 222 -28.48 -3.99 21.79
N LEU A 223 -27.44 -4.83 21.85
CA LEU A 223 -27.40 -6.06 22.65
C LEU A 223 -28.67 -6.86 22.40
N GLU A 224 -28.93 -7.11 21.11
CA GLU A 224 -30.16 -7.73 20.67
C GLU A 224 -30.41 -9.07 21.37
N GLY A 225 -31.69 -9.39 21.61
CA GLY A 225 -32.12 -10.61 22.27
C GLY A 225 -32.52 -10.45 23.75
N GLY A 226 -32.31 -9.27 24.37
CA GLY A 226 -32.89 -8.93 25.68
C GLY A 226 -32.56 -9.89 26.82
N SER A 227 -31.52 -10.71 26.62
CA SER A 227 -31.08 -11.78 27.51
C SER A 227 -29.91 -11.27 28.36
N PRO A 228 -29.78 -11.72 29.62
CA PRO A 228 -28.59 -11.45 30.41
C PRO A 228 -27.32 -12.14 29.87
N LYS A 229 -27.45 -12.96 28.83
CA LYS A 229 -26.36 -13.67 28.17
C LYS A 229 -26.50 -13.53 26.66
N ILE A 230 -25.44 -13.07 26.03
CA ILE A 230 -25.29 -12.99 24.58
C ILE A 230 -23.97 -13.68 24.25
N PHE A 231 -23.99 -14.50 23.21
CA PHE A 231 -22.85 -15.19 22.64
C PHE A 231 -22.60 -14.64 21.25
N TYR A 232 -21.34 -14.49 20.88
CA TYR A 232 -20.92 -14.01 19.58
C TYR A 232 -20.16 -15.10 18.85
N ARG A 233 -20.33 -15.16 17.53
CA ARG A 233 -19.44 -15.92 16.65
C ARG A 233 -19.16 -15.09 15.40
N VAL A 234 -17.96 -15.26 14.87
CA VAL A 234 -17.58 -14.71 13.59
C VAL A 234 -17.52 -15.85 12.58
N ARG A 235 -17.97 -15.57 11.35
CA ARG A 235 -17.86 -16.48 10.21
C ARG A 235 -17.11 -15.78 9.10
N GLU A 236 -16.18 -16.49 8.47
CA GLU A 236 -15.67 -16.12 7.16
C GLU A 236 -16.68 -16.58 6.11
N ILE A 237 -16.94 -15.72 5.12
CA ILE A 237 -17.85 -15.99 4.00
C ILE A 237 -16.99 -16.24 2.75
N GLU A 238 -17.24 -17.38 2.09
CA GLU A 238 -16.58 -17.76 0.82
C GLU A 238 -17.20 -17.05 -0.39
#